data_AF-A0A423WE39-F1
#
_entry.id   AF-A0A423WE39-F1
#
_cell.length_a   1.000
_cell.length_b   1.000
_cell.length_c   1.000
_cell.angle_alpha   90.00
_cell.angle_beta   90.00
_cell.angle_gamma   90.00
#
_symmetry.space_group_name_H-M   'P 1'
#
loop_
_entity.id
_entity.type
_entity.pdbx_description
1 polymer ?
#
loop_
_entity_poly.entity_id
_entity_poly.type
_entity_poly.pdbx_seq_one_letter_code
_entity_poly.pdbx_strand_id
1 'polypeptide(L)'
;MARALLSMSSMPSIPTATAQQQPTIYTDSFPYSYLGCLNETTDIPNTNGARALADGKVWAGTGYMTVPMCLGFCGGGPGQVYRFVGLEYSRECWCADVLNGLSVKLDDSACALQCDGNAAQLCGGPLKLSVYVMTSNQTMANISTMGSSSPSMAVASWILLWVAAAMLIIRD
;
A
#
# COMPACT_ATOMS: atom_id res chain seq x y z
N MET A 1 71.97 -3.52 30.71
CA MET A 1 70.64 -4.06 31.08
C MET A 1 69.66 -2.89 31.10
N ALA A 2 68.96 -2.62 30.01
CA ALA A 2 67.96 -1.54 29.94
C ALA A 2 66.59 -2.16 29.69
N ARG A 3 65.71 -2.11 30.71
CA ARG A 3 64.33 -2.61 30.62
C ARG A 3 63.47 -1.51 30.02
N ALA A 4 62.94 -1.75 28.82
CA ALA A 4 61.95 -0.88 28.20
C ALA A 4 60.59 -1.07 28.91
N LEU A 5 60.05 0.00 29.49
CA LEU A 5 58.70 0.05 30.04
C LEU A 5 57.73 0.35 28.89
N LEU A 6 56.89 -0.63 28.53
CA LEU A 6 55.83 -0.46 27.54
C LEU A 6 54.59 0.12 28.24
N SER A 7 54.29 1.38 27.93
CA SER A 7 53.08 2.10 28.34
C SER A 7 51.85 1.47 27.66
N MET A 8 50.90 0.98 28.45
CA MET A 8 49.63 0.44 27.94
C MET A 8 48.63 1.58 27.77
N SER A 9 48.51 2.08 26.54
CA SER A 9 47.49 3.06 26.16
C SER A 9 46.11 2.41 26.13
N SER A 10 45.21 2.92 26.98
CA SER A 10 43.79 2.58 27.04
C SER A 10 43.06 2.96 25.74
N MET A 11 42.48 1.96 25.06
CA MET A 11 41.60 2.20 23.91
C MET A 11 40.22 2.69 24.38
N PRO A 12 39.64 3.74 23.76
CA PRO A 12 38.25 4.12 23.98
C PRO A 12 37.31 3.11 23.29
N SER A 13 36.32 2.61 24.04
CA SER A 13 35.24 1.76 23.55
C SER A 13 34.30 2.56 22.63
N ILE A 14 34.15 2.10 21.39
CA ILE A 14 33.30 2.64 20.32
C ILE A 14 31.81 2.40 20.65
N PRO A 15 30.88 3.33 20.31
CA PRO A 15 29.51 3.30 20.81
C PRO A 15 28.60 2.31 20.05
N THR A 16 27.66 1.76 20.82
CA THR A 16 26.29 1.32 20.51
C THR A 16 26.03 0.68 19.14
N ALA A 17 25.90 -0.64 19.12
CA ALA A 17 25.26 -1.39 18.05
C ALA A 17 23.86 -0.85 17.77
N THR A 18 23.60 -0.41 16.55
CA THR A 18 22.26 -0.22 16.02
C THR A 18 21.54 -1.57 16.10
N ALA A 19 20.51 -1.68 16.95
CA ALA A 19 19.65 -2.85 16.99
C ALA A 19 19.08 -3.07 15.59
N GLN A 20 19.49 -4.16 14.92
CA GLN A 20 18.92 -4.57 13.64
C GLN A 20 17.46 -4.93 13.92
N GLN A 21 16.54 -4.05 13.52
CA GLN A 21 15.12 -4.26 13.72
C GLN A 21 14.68 -5.40 12.80
N GLN A 22 14.24 -6.51 13.38
CA GLN A 22 13.81 -7.68 12.63
C GLN A 22 12.60 -7.32 11.75
N PRO A 23 12.52 -7.82 10.50
CA PRO A 23 11.37 -7.57 9.65
C PRO A 23 10.09 -8.11 10.29
N THR A 24 8.99 -7.37 10.16
CA THR A 24 7.71 -7.73 10.77
C THR A 24 6.56 -7.63 9.77
N ILE A 25 5.46 -8.31 10.11
CA ILE A 25 4.18 -8.16 9.41
C ILE A 25 3.70 -6.72 9.59
N TYR A 26 3.34 -6.07 8.50
CA TYR A 26 2.87 -4.70 8.54
C TYR A 26 1.39 -4.66 8.96
N THR A 27 1.07 -4.07 10.11
CA THR A 27 -0.31 -4.05 10.65
C THR A 27 -1.02 -2.71 10.51
N ASP A 28 -0.28 -1.64 10.19
CA ASP A 28 -0.82 -0.28 10.04
C ASP A 28 -1.48 -0.10 8.66
N SER A 29 -2.39 -1.01 8.30
CA SER A 29 -2.86 -1.26 6.94
C SER A 29 -4.27 -0.76 6.63
N PHE A 30 -4.91 0.04 7.50
CA PHE A 30 -6.27 0.54 7.27
C PHE A 30 -6.41 1.20 5.88
N PRO A 31 -7.47 0.90 5.09
CA PRO A 31 -8.69 0.16 5.42
C PRO A 31 -8.59 -1.37 5.28
N TYR A 32 -7.40 -1.91 5.08
CA TYR A 32 -7.15 -3.35 5.03
C TYR A 32 -6.70 -3.92 6.38
N SER A 33 -6.87 -5.23 6.55
CA SER A 33 -6.27 -6.01 7.63
C SER A 33 -5.49 -7.17 7.04
N TYR A 34 -4.37 -7.52 7.69
CA TYR A 34 -3.59 -8.69 7.32
C TYR A 34 -4.42 -9.97 7.51
N LEU A 35 -4.63 -10.71 6.43
CA LEU A 35 -5.36 -11.98 6.42
C LEU A 35 -4.43 -13.14 6.81
N GLY A 36 -3.20 -13.12 6.32
CA GLY A 36 -2.19 -14.14 6.57
C GLY A 36 -1.23 -14.34 5.40
N CYS A 37 -0.27 -15.24 5.60
CA CYS A 37 0.49 -15.84 4.52
C CYS A 37 -0.35 -16.92 3.82
N LEU A 38 -0.58 -16.80 2.52
CA LEU A 38 -1.32 -17.79 1.73
C LEU A 38 -0.44 -18.35 0.60
N ASN A 39 -0.65 -19.60 0.22
CA ASN A 39 0.04 -20.15 -0.95
C ASN A 39 -0.49 -19.53 -2.25
N GLU A 40 0.38 -19.47 -3.24
CA GLU A 40 -0.01 -19.20 -4.61
C GLU A 40 -0.67 -20.46 -5.24
N THR A 41 -1.54 -20.29 -6.23
CA THR A 41 -2.29 -21.39 -6.87
C THR A 41 -1.84 -21.74 -8.29
N THR A 42 -0.90 -20.99 -8.89
CA THR A 42 -0.40 -21.20 -10.26
C THR A 42 0.08 -22.63 -10.50
N ASP A 43 0.75 -23.24 -9.51
CA ASP A 43 1.34 -24.58 -9.64
C ASP A 43 0.44 -25.71 -9.11
N ILE A 44 -0.79 -25.41 -8.70
CA ILE A 44 -1.74 -26.43 -8.25
C ILE A 44 -2.33 -27.16 -9.47
N PRO A 45 -2.37 -28.51 -9.47
CA PRO A 45 -2.97 -29.26 -10.58
C PRO A 45 -4.42 -28.84 -10.85
N ASN A 46 -4.79 -28.84 -12.13
CA ASN A 46 -6.14 -28.52 -12.62
C ASN A 46 -6.61 -27.07 -12.41
N THR A 47 -5.72 -26.13 -12.11
CA THR A 47 -6.05 -24.69 -12.05
C THR A 47 -5.83 -23.95 -13.36
N ASN A 48 -5.25 -24.61 -14.37
CA ASN A 48 -4.82 -23.97 -15.63
C ASN A 48 -3.90 -22.75 -15.41
N GLY A 49 -3.07 -22.78 -14.36
CA GLY A 49 -2.18 -21.67 -14.00
C GLY A 49 -2.89 -20.49 -13.37
N ALA A 50 -4.14 -20.63 -12.93
CA ALA A 50 -4.87 -19.56 -12.25
C ALA A 50 -4.16 -19.18 -10.95
N ARG A 51 -4.00 -17.86 -10.73
CA ARG A 51 -3.38 -17.32 -9.51
C ARG A 51 -4.34 -17.27 -8.33
N ALA A 52 -3.79 -17.16 -7.13
CA ALA A 52 -4.54 -16.96 -5.90
C ALA A 52 -5.31 -15.64 -5.95
N LEU A 53 -4.66 -14.60 -6.47
CA LEU A 53 -5.24 -13.29 -6.77
C LEU A 53 -5.14 -13.06 -8.28
N ALA A 54 -6.26 -13.21 -8.98
CA ALA A 54 -6.37 -13.08 -10.43
C ALA A 54 -7.35 -11.95 -10.82
N ASP A 55 -7.35 -11.58 -12.09
CA ASP A 55 -8.34 -10.69 -12.73
C ASP A 55 -8.41 -9.25 -12.16
N GLY A 56 -7.39 -8.81 -11.42
CA GLY A 56 -7.26 -7.42 -10.98
C GLY A 56 -5.96 -6.77 -11.45
N LYS A 57 -5.58 -5.67 -10.79
CA LYS A 57 -4.36 -4.92 -11.13
C LYS A 57 -3.11 -5.63 -10.63
N VAL A 58 -2.04 -5.48 -11.39
CA VAL A 58 -0.72 -6.02 -11.05
C VAL A 58 0.32 -4.91 -11.17
N TRP A 59 1.23 -4.85 -10.21
CA TRP A 59 2.37 -3.97 -10.24
C TRP A 59 3.60 -4.70 -9.71
N ALA A 60 4.67 -4.74 -10.50
CA ALA A 60 5.93 -5.36 -10.12
C ALA A 60 7.09 -4.40 -10.36
N GLY A 61 8.05 -4.37 -9.44
CA GLY A 61 9.05 -3.32 -9.45
C GLY A 61 10.20 -3.50 -8.47
N THR A 62 11.43 -3.39 -8.96
CA THR A 62 12.65 -3.61 -8.15
C THR A 62 13.04 -2.38 -7.34
N GLY A 63 13.39 -2.60 -6.07
CA GLY A 63 14.01 -1.59 -5.20
C GLY A 63 13.06 -0.55 -4.58
N TYR A 64 11.75 -0.63 -4.84
CA TYR A 64 10.80 0.34 -4.30
C TYR A 64 9.52 -0.27 -3.71
N MET A 65 9.29 -1.58 -3.80
CA MET A 65 8.03 -2.14 -3.27
C MET A 65 7.98 -2.05 -1.74
N THR A 66 6.86 -1.56 -1.20
CA THR A 66 6.54 -1.60 0.23
C THR A 66 5.08 -2.02 0.42
N VAL A 67 4.73 -2.51 1.62
CA VAL A 67 3.34 -2.87 1.91
C VAL A 67 2.38 -1.68 1.71
N PRO A 68 2.65 -0.46 2.25
CA PRO A 68 1.77 0.70 2.05
C PRO A 68 1.59 1.08 0.58
N MET A 69 2.63 0.97 -0.25
CA MET A 69 2.53 1.29 -1.67
C MET A 69 1.63 0.30 -2.40
N CYS A 70 1.76 -1.00 -2.11
CA CYS A 70 0.88 -2.00 -2.69
C CYS A 70 -0.58 -1.84 -2.23
N LEU A 71 -0.79 -1.59 -0.94
CA LEU A 71 -2.12 -1.29 -0.39
C LEU A 71 -2.74 -0.05 -1.04
N GLY A 72 -1.97 1.02 -1.26
CA GLY A 72 -2.45 2.22 -1.95
C GLY A 72 -2.76 1.98 -3.43
N PHE A 73 -1.95 1.18 -4.11
CA PHE A 73 -2.15 0.80 -5.51
C PHE A 73 -3.46 0.03 -5.72
N CYS A 74 -3.75 -0.94 -4.85
CA CYS A 74 -4.98 -1.73 -4.89
C CYS A 74 -6.18 -1.05 -4.22
N GLY A 75 -5.93 -0.19 -3.25
CA GLY A 75 -6.91 0.55 -2.46
C GLY A 75 -7.53 1.74 -3.16
N GLY A 76 -7.05 2.09 -4.36
CA GLY A 76 -7.71 3.01 -5.26
C GLY A 76 -7.71 4.46 -4.76
N GLY A 77 -6.95 5.31 -5.44
CA GLY A 77 -7.33 6.72 -5.59
C GLY A 77 -8.69 6.84 -6.35
N PRO A 78 -8.84 7.68 -7.38
CA PRO A 78 -10.12 7.83 -8.12
C PRO A 78 -10.50 6.62 -9.02
N GLY A 79 -10.03 5.40 -8.72
CA GLY A 79 -10.26 4.20 -9.52
C GLY A 79 -10.91 3.06 -8.74
N GLN A 80 -10.90 1.85 -9.32
CA GLN A 80 -11.40 0.64 -8.64
C GLN A 80 -10.58 0.33 -7.39
N VAL A 81 -11.30 0.00 -6.32
CA VAL A 81 -10.79 -0.48 -5.04
C VAL A 81 -10.97 -1.99 -4.99
N TYR A 82 -9.90 -2.75 -4.74
CA TYR A 82 -9.95 -4.21 -4.71
C TYR A 82 -10.13 -4.76 -3.29
N ARG A 83 -10.90 -5.84 -3.17
CA ARG A 83 -11.13 -6.50 -1.87
C ARG A 83 -9.87 -7.13 -1.26
N PHE A 84 -8.99 -7.69 -2.08
CA PHE A 84 -7.78 -8.39 -1.66
C PHE A 84 -6.53 -7.76 -2.28
N VAL A 85 -5.47 -7.75 -1.48
CA VAL A 85 -4.14 -7.26 -1.86
C VAL A 85 -3.13 -8.31 -1.45
N GLY A 86 -2.26 -8.75 -2.35
CA GLY A 86 -1.21 -9.72 -2.08
C GLY A 86 0.14 -9.16 -2.47
N LEU A 87 1.12 -9.37 -1.59
CA LEU A 87 2.53 -9.11 -1.91
C LEU A 87 3.26 -10.42 -2.10
N GLU A 88 4.05 -10.49 -3.17
CA GLU A 88 4.83 -11.67 -3.53
C GLU A 88 6.26 -11.28 -3.93
N TYR A 89 7.20 -12.18 -3.66
CA TYR A 89 8.58 -12.11 -4.15
C TYR A 89 9.29 -10.76 -3.89
N SER A 90 9.04 -10.15 -2.72
CA SER A 90 9.57 -8.85 -2.27
C SER A 90 9.11 -7.62 -3.05
N ARG A 91 8.56 -7.81 -4.25
CA ARG A 91 8.53 -6.77 -5.28
C ARG A 91 7.27 -6.74 -6.13
N GLU A 92 6.38 -7.69 -5.94
CA GLU A 92 5.14 -7.83 -6.70
C GLU A 92 3.94 -7.49 -5.82
N CYS A 93 2.98 -6.81 -6.43
CA CYS A 93 1.74 -6.39 -5.86
C CYS A 93 0.59 -6.88 -6.73
N TRP A 94 -0.31 -7.63 -6.13
CA TRP A 94 -1.43 -8.29 -6.77
C TRP A 94 -2.73 -7.81 -6.13
N CYS A 95 -3.64 -7.26 -6.94
CA CYS A 95 -4.97 -6.86 -6.51
C CYS A 95 -5.99 -7.83 -7.10
N ALA A 96 -7.00 -8.20 -6.32
CA ALA A 96 -8.14 -8.98 -6.83
C ALA A 96 -9.40 -8.74 -5.97
N ASP A 97 -10.57 -8.96 -6.56
CA ASP A 97 -11.83 -8.95 -5.81
C ASP A 97 -12.17 -10.33 -5.24
N VAL A 98 -11.56 -11.38 -5.78
CA VAL A 98 -11.76 -12.77 -5.38
C VAL A 98 -10.41 -13.40 -5.05
N LEU A 99 -10.37 -14.10 -3.93
CA LEU A 99 -9.28 -15.01 -3.56
C LEU A 99 -9.66 -16.42 -4.04
N ASN A 100 -8.76 -17.08 -4.77
CA ASN A 100 -8.96 -18.44 -5.25
C ASN A 100 -9.20 -19.39 -4.07
N GLY A 101 -10.26 -20.21 -4.14
CA GLY A 101 -10.64 -21.14 -3.07
C GLY A 101 -9.64 -22.26 -2.79
N LEU A 102 -8.65 -22.45 -3.65
CA LEU A 102 -7.52 -23.37 -3.42
C LEU A 102 -6.39 -22.74 -2.61
N SER A 103 -6.48 -21.44 -2.31
CA SER A 103 -5.52 -20.76 -1.43
C SER A 103 -5.79 -21.15 0.02
N VAL A 104 -4.76 -21.63 0.70
CA VAL A 104 -4.76 -22.02 2.10
C VAL A 104 -3.79 -21.14 2.88
N LYS A 105 -4.14 -20.89 4.13
CA LYS A 105 -3.27 -20.16 5.05
C LYS A 105 -2.09 -21.05 5.47
N LEU A 106 -0.90 -20.47 5.40
CA LEU A 106 0.37 -21.06 5.80
C LEU A 106 0.84 -20.44 7.12
N ASP A 107 1.94 -20.97 7.66
CA ASP A 107 2.70 -20.27 8.69
C ASP A 107 3.28 -18.96 8.14
N ASP A 108 3.24 -17.88 8.91
CA ASP A 108 3.69 -16.56 8.44
C ASP A 108 5.20 -16.54 8.12
N SER A 109 6.00 -17.48 8.65
CA SER A 109 7.41 -17.66 8.28
C SER A 109 7.61 -18.06 6.81
N ALA A 110 6.58 -18.58 6.12
CA ALA A 110 6.63 -18.85 4.69
C ALA A 110 6.59 -17.55 3.85
N CYS A 111 6.13 -16.45 4.44
CA CYS A 111 6.08 -15.12 3.84
C CYS A 111 7.14 -14.18 4.47
N ALA A 112 8.35 -14.69 4.66
CA ALA A 112 9.44 -13.99 5.33
C ALA A 112 10.36 -13.17 4.42
N LEU A 113 10.03 -12.98 3.13
CA LEU A 113 10.82 -12.11 2.27
C LEU A 113 10.60 -10.65 2.65
N GLN A 114 11.70 -9.92 2.81
CA GLN A 114 11.68 -8.49 3.05
C GLN A 114 11.19 -7.74 1.81
N CYS A 115 10.48 -6.64 2.01
CA CYS A 115 10.12 -5.75 0.91
C CYS A 115 11.36 -5.06 0.32
N ASP A 116 11.45 -5.02 -1.01
CA ASP A 116 12.60 -4.41 -1.71
C ASP A 116 12.81 -2.92 -1.35
N GLY A 117 11.71 -2.19 -1.10
CA GLY A 117 11.73 -0.77 -0.74
C GLY A 117 11.74 -0.48 0.76
N ASN A 118 11.53 -1.49 1.61
CA ASN A 118 11.61 -1.34 3.06
C ASN A 118 11.88 -2.70 3.75
N ALA A 119 13.13 -2.92 4.13
CA ALA A 119 13.58 -4.15 4.76
C ALA A 119 12.92 -4.47 6.12
N ALA A 120 12.28 -3.50 6.78
CA ALA A 120 11.57 -3.72 8.04
C ALA A 120 10.19 -4.40 7.85
N GLN A 121 9.72 -4.53 6.61
CA GLN A 121 8.40 -5.07 6.26
C GLN A 121 8.53 -6.39 5.50
N LEU A 122 7.54 -7.28 5.68
CA LEU A 122 7.45 -8.55 4.97
C LEU A 122 6.52 -8.46 3.72
N CYS A 123 7.03 -8.88 2.57
CA CYS A 123 6.42 -8.82 1.24
C CYS A 123 6.32 -10.21 0.56
N GLY A 124 5.81 -11.19 1.30
CA GLY A 124 5.49 -12.51 0.77
C GLY A 124 6.67 -13.47 0.70
N GLY A 125 6.62 -14.38 -0.26
CA GLY A 125 7.58 -15.45 -0.50
C GLY A 125 7.53 -15.92 -1.96
N PRO A 126 8.42 -16.84 -2.39
CA PRO A 126 8.32 -17.42 -3.72
C PRO A 126 7.11 -18.36 -3.79
N LEU A 127 6.05 -18.01 -4.52
CA LEU A 127 4.76 -18.72 -4.52
C LEU A 127 4.05 -18.68 -3.16
N LYS A 128 4.27 -17.61 -2.37
CA LYS A 128 3.52 -17.32 -1.14
C LYS A 128 3.20 -15.83 -1.08
N LEU A 129 1.97 -15.51 -0.76
CA LEU A 129 1.46 -14.14 -0.72
C LEU A 129 1.24 -13.70 0.72
N SER A 130 1.79 -12.54 1.09
CA SER A 130 1.31 -11.78 2.24
C SER A 130 0.00 -11.11 1.84
N VAL A 131 -1.14 -11.65 2.28
CA VAL A 131 -2.47 -11.19 1.85
C VAL A 131 -3.09 -10.25 2.88
N TYR A 132 -3.63 -9.15 2.39
CA TYR A 132 -4.45 -8.18 3.09
C TYR A 132 -5.85 -8.18 2.50
N VAL A 133 -6.86 -8.05 3.35
CA VAL A 133 -8.27 -8.01 2.96
C VAL A 133 -8.90 -6.73 3.46
N MET A 134 -9.73 -6.12 2.64
CA MET A 134 -10.45 -4.91 3.01
C MET A 134 -11.33 -5.20 4.23
N THR A 135 -11.18 -4.41 5.28
CA THR A 135 -12.10 -4.45 6.42
C THR A 135 -13.45 -3.95 5.94
N SER A 136 -14.44 -4.84 5.90
CA SER A 136 -15.82 -4.43 5.63
C SER A 136 -16.36 -3.71 6.85
N ASN A 137 -16.00 -2.45 7.04
CA ASN A 137 -16.78 -1.60 7.92
C ASN A 137 -18.03 -1.21 7.13
N GLN A 138 -19.03 -2.10 7.14
CA GLN A 138 -20.41 -1.79 6.78
C GLN A 138 -21.01 -0.83 7.84
N THR A 139 -20.34 0.30 8.03
CA THR A 139 -20.82 1.53 8.67
C THR A 139 -20.31 2.73 7.87
N MET A 140 -20.32 2.62 6.54
CA MET A 140 -20.83 3.71 5.71
C MET A 140 -22.32 3.44 5.49
N ALA A 141 -23.08 3.44 6.60
CA ALA A 141 -24.50 3.67 6.50
C ALA A 141 -24.65 5.06 5.88
N ASN A 142 -25.01 5.10 4.61
CA ASN A 142 -25.87 6.09 3.99
C ASN A 142 -26.07 7.37 4.82
N ILE A 143 -25.06 8.25 4.84
CA ILE A 143 -25.29 9.66 5.09
C ILE A 143 -25.27 10.31 3.72
N SER A 144 -26.41 10.17 3.04
CA SER A 144 -26.88 11.18 2.12
C SER A 144 -27.23 12.43 2.92
N THR A 145 -26.22 13.17 3.43
CA THR A 145 -26.37 14.62 3.59
C THR A 145 -25.97 15.24 2.27
N MET A 146 -26.97 15.51 1.44
CA MET A 146 -26.96 16.68 0.58
C MET A 146 -26.50 17.86 1.42
N GLY A 147 -25.33 18.39 1.09
CA GLY A 147 -24.65 19.42 1.86
C GLY A 147 -23.58 20.09 1.03
N SER A 148 -23.93 20.47 -0.19
CA SER A 148 -23.13 21.35 -1.03
C SER A 148 -23.00 22.70 -0.31
N SER A 149 -21.87 22.94 0.33
CA SER A 149 -21.44 24.28 0.72
C SER A 149 -19.95 24.40 0.49
N SER A 150 -19.60 24.67 -0.77
CA SER A 150 -18.27 25.13 -1.14
C SER A 150 -18.05 26.56 -0.60
N PRO A 151 -16.83 26.90 -0.15
CA PRO A 151 -16.54 28.15 0.53
C PRO A 151 -16.52 29.36 -0.41
N SER A 152 -17.01 30.48 0.12
CA SER A 152 -16.89 31.81 -0.50
C SER A 152 -15.43 32.25 -0.55
N MET A 153 -14.95 32.66 -1.74
CA MET A 153 -14.04 33.80 -1.86
C MET A 153 -14.38 34.57 -3.13
N ALA A 154 -14.56 35.88 -2.93
CA ALA A 154 -14.92 36.87 -3.92
C ALA A 154 -13.95 36.93 -5.11
N VAL A 155 -14.49 37.04 -6.32
CA VAL A 155 -13.90 37.86 -7.40
C VAL A 155 -15.01 38.49 -8.26
N ALA A 156 -15.30 39.74 -7.92
CA ALA A 156 -15.54 40.87 -8.83
C ALA A 156 -16.32 40.64 -10.15
N SER A 157 -17.64 40.78 -10.07
CA SER A 157 -18.41 41.83 -10.75
C SER A 157 -17.75 42.58 -11.92
N TRP A 158 -17.79 42.06 -13.16
CA TRP A 158 -17.58 42.85 -14.40
C TRP A 158 -18.35 42.35 -15.66
N ILE A 159 -19.29 41.40 -15.56
CA ILE A 159 -19.97 40.84 -16.77
C ILE A 159 -21.44 41.31 -16.93
N LEU A 160 -22.03 41.95 -15.92
CA LEU A 160 -23.41 42.46 -15.99
C LEU A 160 -23.56 43.87 -16.61
N LEU A 161 -22.52 44.42 -17.24
CA LEU A 161 -22.57 45.73 -17.92
C LEU A 161 -22.63 45.66 -19.46
N TRP A 162 -22.58 44.48 -20.08
CA TRP A 162 -22.76 44.36 -21.54
C TRP A 162 -24.19 44.01 -21.97
N VAL A 163 -25.01 43.42 -21.09
CA VAL A 163 -26.37 42.98 -21.46
C VAL A 163 -27.41 44.10 -21.27
N ALA A 164 -27.14 45.12 -20.44
CA ALA A 164 -28.07 46.23 -20.19
C ALA A 164 -27.98 47.38 -21.24
N ALA A 165 -26.99 47.39 -22.13
CA ALA A 165 -26.81 48.45 -23.14
C ALA A 165 -27.45 48.13 -24.50
N ALA A 166 -27.97 46.92 -24.73
CA ALA A 166 -28.50 46.50 -26.04
C ALA A 166 -30.04 46.54 -26.16
N MET A 167 -30.78 46.93 -25.13
CA MET A 167 -32.26 46.99 -25.16
C MET A 167 -32.85 48.41 -25.27
N LEU A 168 -32.04 49.42 -25.65
CA LEU A 168 -32.51 50.80 -25.88
C LEU A 168 -32.31 51.32 -27.31
N ILE A 169 -32.04 50.47 -28.31
CA ILE A 169 -31.80 50.91 -29.71
C ILE A 169 -32.86 50.38 -30.71
N ILE A 170 -34.03 49.90 -30.27
CA ILE A 170 -35.11 49.50 -31.20
C ILE A 170 -36.48 50.05 -30.80
N ARG A 171 -36.52 51.33 -30.40
CA ARG A 171 -37.76 52.11 -30.47
C ARG A 171 -37.47 53.56 -30.85
N ASP A 172 -37.12 53.72 -32.11
CA ASP A 172 -37.64 54.75 -33.02
C ASP A 172 -37.79 54.09 -34.41
#